data_AF-A0A356W9L9-F1
#
_entry.id   AF-A0A356W9L9-F1
#
_cell.length_a   1.000
_cell.length_b   1.000
_cell.length_c   1.000
_cell.angle_alpha   90.00
_cell.angle_beta   90.00
_cell.angle_gamma   90.00
#
_symmetry.space_group_name_H-M   'P 1'
#
loop_
_entity.id
_entity.type
_entity.pdbx_description
1 polymer ?
#
loop_
_entity_poly.entity_id
_entity_poly.type
_entity_poly.pdbx_seq_one_letter_code
_entity_poly.pdbx_strand_id
1 'polypeptide(L)'
;MADTETSMDVQNDLNDLRMSDAAVPLYEHVKTFIRDVVNPMSEEFHRLGEGKTDIWSYAPGQLEALEKAKDEAKKQGLWNFFL
;
A
#
# COMPACT_ATOMS: atom_id res chain seq x y z
N MET A 1 17.25 16.62 46.29
CA MET A 1 17.04 16.79 44.84
C MET A 1 16.66 15.41 44.37
N ALA A 2 15.35 15.16 44.25
CA ALA A 2 14.84 13.85 43.91
C ALA A 2 14.94 13.70 42.39
N ASP A 3 15.61 12.64 41.97
CA ASP A 3 15.81 12.23 40.60
C ASP A 3 14.49 12.22 39.82
N THR A 4 14.48 12.96 38.72
CA THR A 4 13.44 12.84 37.68
C THR A 4 13.61 11.48 37.02
N GLU A 5 13.02 10.45 37.60
CA GLU A 5 12.73 9.21 36.89
C GLU A 5 11.64 9.53 35.86
N THR A 6 12.09 9.87 34.64
CA THR A 6 11.24 9.79 33.45
C THR A 6 10.89 8.31 33.28
N SER A 7 9.79 7.89 33.90
CA SER A 7 9.12 6.65 33.56
C SER A 7 8.89 6.68 32.06
N MET A 8 9.57 5.80 31.33
CA MET A 8 9.28 5.55 29.92
C MET A 8 7.93 4.85 29.88
N ASP A 9 6.85 5.62 30.06
CA ASP A 9 5.49 5.16 29.90
C ASP A 9 5.25 4.95 28.40
N VAL A 10 5.65 3.78 27.92
CA VAL A 10 5.35 3.24 26.58
C VAL A 10 3.83 3.16 26.34
N GLN A 11 3.03 3.33 27.40
CA GLN A 11 1.57 3.28 27.42
C GLN A 11 0.92 4.63 27.77
N ASN A 12 1.63 5.74 27.67
CA ASN A 12 1.00 7.06 27.74
C ASN A 12 0.30 7.34 26.40
N ASP A 13 -1.01 7.61 26.40
CA ASP A 13 -1.81 7.95 25.20
C ASP A 13 -1.16 9.09 24.37
N LEU A 14 -0.41 9.98 25.02
CA LEU A 14 0.35 11.05 24.37
C LEU A 14 1.50 10.57 23.46
N ASN A 15 2.01 9.35 23.67
CA ASN A 15 3.14 8.76 22.93
C ASN A 15 2.78 7.44 22.24
N ASP A 16 1.49 7.18 22.01
CA ASP A 16 1.04 5.95 21.36
C ASP A 16 1.27 6.02 19.84
N LEU A 17 2.22 5.22 19.35
CA LEU A 17 2.57 5.11 17.93
C LEU A 17 1.78 4.01 17.18
N ARG A 18 0.78 3.40 17.84
CA ARG A 18 -0.08 2.41 17.20
C ARG A 18 -0.98 3.07 16.16
N MET A 19 -1.48 2.26 15.23
CA MET A 19 -2.48 2.71 14.27
C MET A 19 -3.78 3.07 15.01
N SER A 20 -4.42 4.17 14.62
CA SER A 20 -5.72 4.54 15.18
C SER A 20 -6.79 3.50 14.82
N ASP A 21 -7.76 3.27 15.70
CA ASP A 21 -8.89 2.36 15.44
C ASP A 21 -9.66 2.74 14.17
N ALA A 22 -9.72 4.05 13.86
CA ALA A 22 -10.36 4.57 12.66
C ALA A 22 -9.64 4.20 11.35
N ALA A 23 -8.33 3.92 11.41
CA ALA A 23 -7.54 3.53 10.25
C ALA A 23 -7.54 2.01 9.99
N VAL A 24 -7.95 1.18 10.96
CA VAL A 24 -8.04 -0.28 10.82
C VAL A 24 -8.88 -0.72 9.61
N PRO A 25 -10.08 -0.15 9.36
CA PRO A 25 -10.89 -0.56 8.21
C PRO A 25 -10.21 -0.27 6.87
N LEU A 26 -9.53 0.88 6.76
CA LEU A 26 -8.78 1.24 5.56
C LEU A 26 -7.60 0.28 5.34
N TYR A 27 -6.87 -0.04 6.40
CA TYR A 27 -5.74 -0.96 6.35
C TYR A 27 -6.15 -2.36 5.87
N GLU A 28 -7.25 -2.92 6.41
CA GLU A 28 -7.74 -4.23 6.00
C GLU A 28 -8.31 -4.24 4.56
N HIS A 29 -8.93 -3.13 4.14
CA HIS A 29 -9.35 -2.97 2.74
C HIS A 29 -8.14 -2.95 1.79
N VAL A 30 -7.10 -2.17 2.10
CA VAL A 30 -5.87 -2.15 1.30
C VAL A 30 -5.21 -3.52 1.23
N LYS A 31 -5.12 -4.26 2.34
CA LYS A 31 -4.58 -5.63 2.34
C LYS A 31 -5.36 -6.58 1.43
N THR A 32 -6.69 -6.50 1.50
CA THR A 32 -7.58 -7.31 0.65
C THR A 32 -7.38 -6.95 -0.82
N PHE A 33 -7.32 -5.66 -1.14
CA PHE A 33 -7.06 -5.18 -2.49
C PHE A 33 -5.70 -5.63 -3.03
N ILE A 34 -4.65 -5.61 -2.20
CA ILE A 34 -3.33 -6.11 -2.59
C ILE A 34 -3.40 -7.59 -2.96
N ARG A 35 -4.03 -8.41 -2.10
CA ARG A 35 -4.14 -9.85 -2.32
C ARG A 35 -4.93 -10.19 -3.58
N ASP A 36 -6.10 -9.56 -3.74
CA ASP A 36 -7.09 -10.00 -4.73
C ASP A 36 -6.93 -9.31 -6.09
N VAL A 37 -6.34 -8.10 -6.13
CA VAL A 37 -6.21 -7.30 -7.35
C VAL A 37 -4.75 -7.06 -7.72
N VAL A 38 -3.92 -6.56 -6.78
CA VAL A 38 -2.54 -6.14 -7.10
C VAL A 38 -1.64 -7.34 -7.39
N ASN A 39 -1.68 -8.38 -6.56
CA ASN A 39 -0.82 -9.55 -6.72
C ASN A 39 -1.04 -10.25 -8.08
N PRO A 40 -2.28 -10.61 -8.48
CA PRO A 40 -2.52 -11.21 -9.80
C PRO A 40 -2.10 -10.30 -10.95
N MET A 41 -2.34 -8.98 -10.85
CA MET A 41 -1.96 -8.02 -11.87
C MET A 41 -0.44 -7.85 -11.97
N SER A 42 0.27 -7.93 -10.84
CA SER A 42 1.73 -7.85 -10.80
C SER A 42 2.36 -9.06 -11.50
N GLU A 43 1.81 -10.26 -11.30
CA GLU A 43 2.25 -11.45 -12.04
C GLU A 43 2.01 -11.29 -13.54
N GLU A 44 0.84 -10.79 -13.95
CA GLU A 44 0.53 -10.50 -15.35
C GLU A 44 1.48 -9.46 -15.94
N PHE A 45 1.74 -8.37 -15.22
CA PHE A 45 2.66 -7.32 -15.63
C PHE A 45 4.08 -7.83 -15.84
N HIS A 46 4.57 -8.72 -14.96
CA HIS A 46 5.88 -9.34 -15.12
C HIS A 46 5.91 -10.30 -16.31
N ARG A 47 4.91 -11.17 -16.48
CA ARG A 47 4.80 -12.07 -17.63
C ARG A 47 4.80 -11.30 -18.96
N LEU A 48 4.04 -10.20 -19.04
CA LEU A 48 3.99 -9.33 -20.23
C LEU A 48 5.32 -8.60 -20.49
N GLY A 49 6.14 -8.40 -19.45
CA GLY A 49 7.44 -7.78 -19.53
C GLY A 49 8.60 -8.72 -19.85
N GLU A 50 8.36 -10.03 -19.94
CA GLU A 50 9.40 -11.01 -20.25
C GLU A 50 9.97 -10.75 -21.65
N GLY A 51 11.31 -10.78 -21.77
CA GLY A 51 12.00 -10.57 -23.05
C GLY A 51 12.21 -9.11 -23.46
N LYS A 52 11.93 -8.14 -22.59
CA LYS A 52 12.29 -6.74 -22.83
C LYS A 52 13.81 -6.56 -22.93
N THR A 53 14.24 -5.83 -23.95
CA THR A 53 15.64 -5.44 -24.16
C THR A 53 16.00 -4.12 -23.48
N ASP A 54 15.02 -3.23 -23.33
CA ASP A 54 15.14 -1.98 -22.58
C ASP A 54 14.34 -2.06 -21.29
N ILE A 55 15.04 -1.98 -20.16
CA ILE A 55 14.47 -2.07 -18.81
C ILE A 55 13.60 -0.86 -18.46
N TRP A 56 13.76 0.27 -19.15
CA TRP A 56 13.01 1.50 -18.92
C TRP A 56 11.76 1.63 -19.81
N SER A 57 11.64 0.78 -20.83
CA SER A 57 10.47 0.73 -21.71
C SER A 57 9.28 0.05 -21.02
N TYR A 58 8.10 0.06 -21.64
CA TYR A 58 7.01 -0.87 -21.32
C TYR A 58 6.81 -1.83 -22.49
N ALA A 59 6.57 -3.11 -22.22
CA ALA A 59 6.15 -4.04 -23.26
C ALA A 59 4.66 -3.85 -23.59
N PRO A 60 4.21 -4.28 -24.79
CA PRO A 60 2.79 -4.30 -25.13
C PRO A 60 1.96 -4.99 -24.04
N GLY A 61 0.85 -4.38 -23.61
CA GLY A 61 -0.01 -4.92 -22.56
C GLY A 61 0.35 -4.52 -21.13
N GLN A 62 1.60 -4.15 -20.83
CA GLN A 62 2.02 -3.78 -19.47
C GLN A 62 1.26 -2.55 -18.94
N LEU A 63 1.06 -1.53 -19.78
CA LEU A 63 0.32 -0.32 -19.40
C LEU A 63 -1.17 -0.61 -19.20
N GLU A 64 -1.75 -1.50 -20.01
CA GLU A 64 -3.16 -1.87 -19.89
C GLU A 64 -3.45 -2.64 -18.60
N ALA A 65 -2.53 -3.53 -18.18
CA ALA A 65 -2.59 -4.19 -16.88
C ALA A 65 -2.56 -3.17 -15.73
N LEU A 66 -1.66 -2.18 -15.79
CA LEU A 66 -1.58 -1.12 -14.78
C LEU A 66 -2.85 -0.25 -14.73
N GLU A 67 -3.40 0.14 -15.88
CA GLU A 67 -4.61 0.98 -15.91
C GLU A 67 -5.83 0.24 -15.34
N LYS A 68 -6.01 -1.06 -15.65
CA LYS A 68 -7.07 -1.87 -15.03
C LYS A 68 -6.98 -1.89 -13.50
N ALA A 69 -5.78 -2.04 -12.96
CA ALA A 69 -5.57 -2.03 -11.50
C ALA A 69 -5.87 -0.67 -10.88
N LYS A 70 -5.44 0.42 -11.54
CA LYS A 70 -5.72 1.80 -11.09
C LYS A 70 -7.20 2.13 -11.14
N ASP A 71 -7.91 1.73 -12.19
CA ASP A 71 -9.34 1.94 -12.31
C ASP A 71 -10.11 1.23 -11.21
N GLU A 72 -9.69 0.02 -10.86
CA GLU A 72 -10.27 -0.72 -9.74
C GLU A 72 -9.96 -0.06 -8.39
N ALA A 73 -8.75 0.42 -8.18
CA ALA A 73 -8.39 1.19 -6.98
C ALA A 73 -9.26 2.44 -6.82
N LYS A 74 -9.46 3.21 -7.89
CA LYS A 74 -10.32 4.40 -7.89
C LYS A 74 -11.78 4.07 -7.60
N LYS A 75 -12.32 3.00 -8.19
CA LYS A 75 -13.71 2.55 -7.92
C LYS A 75 -13.93 2.19 -6.46
N GLN A 76 -12.92 1.59 -5.82
CA GLN A 76 -12.98 1.20 -4.41
C GLN A 76 -12.61 2.34 -3.44
N GLY A 77 -12.33 3.55 -3.94
CA GLY A 77 -11.93 4.69 -3.12
C GLY A 77 -10.50 4.61 -2.57
N LEU A 78 -9.67 3.69 -3.09
CA LEU A 78 -8.29 3.47 -2.68
C LEU A 78 -7.31 4.36 -3.44
N TRP A 79 -7.55 5.68 -3.44
CA TRP A 79 -6.80 6.64 -4.27
C TRP A 79 -6.50 7.94 -3.49
N ASN A 80 -5.34 8.55 -3.77
CA ASN A 80 -4.89 9.83 -3.19
C ASN A 80 -4.69 9.86 -1.65
N PHE A 81 -4.00 8.88 -1.08
CA PHE A 81 -3.73 8.86 0.37
C PHE A 81 -2.61 9.80 0.85
N PHE A 82 -1.77 10.33 -0.05
CA PHE A 82 -0.52 11.03 0.30
C PHE A 82 -0.33 12.38 -0.44
N LEU A 83 -1.44 13.00 -0.88
CA LEU A 83 -1.43 14.31 -1.54
C LEU A 83 -1.49 15.47 -0.54
#